data_AF-A0A6I7Q0J3-F1
#
_entry.id   AF-A0A6I7Q0J3-F1
#
_cell.length_a   1.000
_cell.length_b   1.000
_cell.length_c   1.000
_cell.angle_alpha   90.00
_cell.angle_beta   90.00
_cell.angle_gamma   90.00
#
_symmetry.space_group_name_H-M   'P 1'
#
loop_
_entity.id
_entity.type
_entity.pdbx_description
1 polymer ?
#
loop_
_entity_poly.entity_id
_entity_poly.type
_entity_poly.pdbx_seq_one_letter_code
_entity_poly.pdbx_strand_id
1 'polypeptide(L)'
;MSNDSDNGPAAVLADADPPPDLELASLPEIAAWIARADARGASDAAVSNTVAAFLDAFRGRYGQRREEALRQAVYMALRRIWRRANVSDSDLRQRVAELFDGPAP
;
A
#
# COMPACT_ATOMS: atom_id res chain seq x y z
N MET A 1 21.77 -29.16 19.23
CA MET A 1 21.56 -27.78 19.71
C MET A 1 22.59 -26.93 18.99
N SER A 2 22.30 -25.89 18.22
CA SER A 2 21.05 -25.25 17.80
C SER A 2 21.39 -24.33 16.62
N ASN A 3 20.47 -24.27 15.66
CA ASN A 3 20.06 -23.05 14.95
C ASN A 3 21.12 -22.30 14.11
N ASP A 4 21.38 -22.78 12.88
CA ASP A 4 21.85 -21.92 11.80
C ASP A 4 20.62 -21.39 11.05
N SER A 5 20.40 -20.08 11.20
CA SER A 5 19.23 -19.36 10.73
C SER A 5 19.25 -19.20 9.21
N ASP A 6 18.66 -20.17 8.52
CA ASP A 6 18.14 -19.99 7.15
C ASP A 6 16.95 -19.00 7.22
N ASN A 7 17.27 -17.71 7.31
CA ASN A 7 16.28 -16.64 7.25
C ASN A 7 16.45 -15.99 5.86
N GLY A 8 15.81 -16.60 4.87
CA GLY A 8 15.83 -16.13 3.47
C GLY A 8 15.27 -14.71 3.30
N PRO A 9 15.09 -14.22 2.05
CA PRO A 9 14.57 -12.87 1.76
C PRO A 9 13.17 -12.60 2.36
N ALA A 10 12.48 -13.61 2.90
CA ALA A 10 11.29 -13.45 3.72
C ALA A 10 11.53 -12.72 5.06
N ALA A 11 12.77 -12.68 5.57
CA ALA A 11 13.10 -12.05 6.84
C ALA A 11 13.26 -10.53 6.74
N VAL A 12 13.79 -10.04 5.61
CA VAL A 12 13.90 -8.59 5.31
C VAL A 12 12.53 -7.98 4.97
N LEU A 13 11.54 -8.81 4.65
CA LEU A 13 10.14 -8.41 4.49
C LEU A 13 9.44 -8.08 5.83
N ALA A 14 10.03 -8.44 6.97
CA ALA A 14 9.42 -8.29 8.30
C ALA A 14 9.53 -6.87 8.90
N ASP A 15 10.28 -5.94 8.28
CA ASP A 15 10.36 -4.54 8.73
C ASP A 15 9.41 -3.59 7.95
N ALA A 16 8.72 -4.12 6.94
CA ALA A 16 7.61 -3.44 6.30
C ALA A 16 6.36 -3.61 7.18
N ASP A 17 5.69 -2.50 7.52
CA ASP A 17 4.41 -2.46 8.22
C ASP A 17 3.50 -3.59 7.67
N PRO A 18 3.14 -4.62 8.46
CA PRO A 18 2.40 -5.76 7.93
C PRO A 18 1.03 -5.31 7.40
N PRO A 19 0.50 -5.95 6.33
CA PRO A 19 -0.81 -5.59 5.81
C PRO A 19 -1.87 -5.71 6.91
N PRO A 20 -2.75 -4.71 7.05
CA PRO A 20 -3.82 -4.76 8.04
C PRO A 20 -4.81 -5.86 7.68
N ASP A 21 -5.46 -6.45 8.68
CA ASP A 21 -6.40 -7.56 8.44
C ASP A 21 -7.62 -7.08 7.64
N LEU A 22 -7.90 -7.67 6.48
CA LEU A 22 -9.00 -7.25 5.60
C LEU A 22 -10.37 -7.27 6.30
N GLU A 23 -10.60 -8.20 7.22
CA GLU A 23 -11.89 -8.37 7.87
C GLU A 23 -12.10 -7.43 9.04
N LEU A 24 -11.01 -7.03 9.70
CA LEU A 24 -11.04 -6.20 10.90
C LEU A 24 -10.69 -4.73 10.63
N ALA A 25 -9.89 -4.46 9.60
CA ALA A 25 -9.37 -3.14 9.34
C ALA A 25 -10.41 -2.21 8.71
N SER A 26 -10.40 -0.98 9.18
CA SER A 26 -11.24 0.08 8.62
C SER A 26 -10.61 0.64 7.33
N LEU A 27 -11.43 1.09 6.37
CA LEU A 27 -10.98 1.82 5.17
C LEU A 27 -9.88 2.88 5.43
N PRO A 28 -10.00 3.78 6.43
CA PRO A 28 -8.95 4.75 6.73
C PRO A 28 -7.65 4.12 7.23
N GLU A 29 -7.71 2.97 7.89
CA GLU A 29 -6.54 2.24 8.39
C GLU A 29 -5.78 1.59 7.23
N ILE A 30 -6.51 0.89 6.35
CA ILE A 30 -5.99 0.35 5.10
C ILE A 30 -5.37 1.48 4.26
N ALA A 31 -6.06 2.61 4.13
CA ALA A 31 -5.56 3.74 3.37
C ALA A 31 -4.26 4.34 3.94
N ALA A 32 -4.16 4.43 5.27
CA ALA A 32 -2.96 4.92 5.93
C ALA A 32 -1.78 3.94 5.75
N TRP A 33 -2.05 2.63 5.80
CA TRP A 33 -1.05 1.60 5.54
C TRP A 33 -0.49 1.69 4.12
N ILE A 34 -1.35 1.72 3.09
CA ILE A 34 -0.95 1.87 1.68
C ILE A 34 -0.15 3.17 1.47
N ALA A 35 -0.63 4.28 2.01
CA ALA A 35 0.04 5.58 1.86
C ALA A 35 1.41 5.62 2.53
N ARG A 36 1.61 4.91 3.64
CA ARG A 36 2.93 4.77 4.28
C ARG A 36 3.84 3.86 3.45
N ALA A 37 3.31 2.77 2.89
CA ALA A 37 4.05 1.87 2.01
C ALA A 37 4.62 2.63 0.79
N ASP A 38 3.82 3.49 0.16
CA ASP A 38 4.27 4.38 -0.92
C ASP A 38 5.33 5.39 -0.44
N ALA A 39 5.06 6.08 0.67
CA ALA A 39 5.95 7.12 1.19
C ALA A 39 7.31 6.60 1.68
N ARG A 40 7.41 5.34 2.10
CA ARG A 40 8.67 4.67 2.48
C ARG A 40 9.52 4.28 1.26
N GLY A 41 9.00 4.46 0.05
CA GLY A 41 9.64 4.09 -1.19
C GLY A 41 9.13 2.74 -1.69
N ALA A 42 7.94 2.76 -2.31
CA ALA A 42 7.37 1.63 -3.05
C ALA A 42 8.28 1.06 -4.17
N SER A 43 9.47 1.63 -4.39
CA SER A 43 10.53 1.04 -5.21
C SER A 43 11.03 -0.31 -4.71
N ASP A 44 10.72 -0.70 -3.47
CA ASP A 44 10.87 -2.08 -3.04
C ASP A 44 9.78 -2.96 -3.70
N ALA A 45 10.19 -3.78 -4.65
CA ALA A 45 9.29 -4.62 -5.45
C ALA A 45 8.43 -5.57 -4.59
N ALA A 46 8.89 -5.93 -3.38
CA ALA A 46 8.17 -6.81 -2.49
C ALA A 46 7.04 -6.07 -1.73
N VAL A 47 7.26 -4.80 -1.36
CA VAL A 47 6.19 -3.93 -0.82
C VAL A 47 5.14 -3.66 -1.89
N SER A 48 5.57 -3.34 -3.12
CA SER A 48 4.65 -3.14 -4.25
C SER A 48 3.81 -4.37 -4.55
N ASN A 49 4.41 -5.57 -4.58
CA ASN A 49 3.66 -6.82 -4.77
C ASN A 49 2.67 -7.10 -3.63
N THR A 50 3.04 -6.79 -2.39
CA THR A 50 2.18 -7.00 -1.22
C THR A 50 0.95 -6.08 -1.26
N VAL A 51 1.15 -4.80 -1.59
CA VAL A 51 0.05 -3.83 -1.75
C VAL A 51 -0.85 -4.22 -2.92
N ALA A 52 -0.29 -4.62 -4.05
CA ALA A 52 -1.05 -5.06 -5.22
C ALA A 52 -1.91 -6.30 -4.91
N ALA A 53 -1.32 -7.32 -4.27
CA ALA A 53 -2.05 -8.53 -3.86
C ALA A 53 -3.17 -8.20 -2.85
N PHE A 54 -2.91 -7.28 -1.93
CA PHE A 54 -3.91 -6.81 -0.97
C PHE A 54 -5.08 -6.09 -1.66
N LEU A 55 -4.79 -5.20 -2.61
CA LEU A 55 -5.81 -4.47 -3.37
C LEU A 55 -6.66 -5.41 -4.23
N ASP A 56 -6.06 -6.43 -4.85
CA ASP A 56 -6.78 -7.45 -5.61
C ASP A 56 -7.74 -8.25 -4.71
N ALA A 57 -7.27 -8.69 -3.54
CA ALA A 57 -8.11 -9.37 -2.54
C ALA A 57 -9.24 -8.46 -2.03
N PHE A 58 -8.95 -7.18 -1.78
CA PHE A 58 -9.95 -6.18 -1.36
C PHE A 58 -11.03 -6.00 -2.44
N ARG A 59 -10.62 -5.84 -3.70
CA ARG A 59 -11.51 -5.73 -4.86
C ARG A 59 -12.38 -6.97 -5.01
N GLY A 60 -11.80 -8.16 -4.92
CA GLY A 60 -12.54 -9.42 -4.99
C GLY A 60 -13.58 -9.58 -3.87
N ARG A 61 -13.29 -9.08 -2.67
CA ARG A 61 -14.18 -9.20 -1.50
C ARG A 61 -15.29 -8.15 -1.45
N TYR A 62 -14.95 -6.88 -1.72
CA TYR A 62 -15.86 -5.75 -1.50
C TYR A 62 -16.40 -5.11 -2.78
N GLY A 63 -15.83 -5.47 -3.93
CA GLY A 63 -16.19 -4.94 -5.24
C GLY A 63 -15.69 -3.52 -5.51
N GLN A 64 -15.89 -3.09 -6.75
CA GLN A 64 -15.34 -1.86 -7.31
C GLN A 64 -15.75 -0.58 -6.56
N ARG A 65 -16.99 -0.48 -6.07
CA ARG A 65 -17.45 0.71 -5.33
C ARG A 65 -16.66 0.97 -4.05
N ARG A 66 -16.31 -0.10 -3.33
CA ARG A 66 -15.52 -0.01 -2.09
C ARG A 66 -14.06 0.30 -2.42
N GLU A 67 -13.56 -0.22 -3.53
CA GLU A 67 -12.21 0.10 -4.03
C GLU A 67 -12.09 1.58 -4.39
N GLU A 68 -13.08 2.18 -5.06
CA GLU A 68 -13.08 3.62 -5.34
C GLU A 68 -13.07 4.47 -4.06
N ALA A 69 -13.83 4.05 -3.03
CA ALA A 69 -13.79 4.70 -1.73
C ALA A 69 -12.41 4.56 -1.06
N LEU A 70 -11.77 3.39 -1.17
CA LEU A 70 -10.41 3.17 -0.70
C LEU A 70 -9.40 4.04 -1.45
N ARG A 71 -9.54 4.17 -2.77
CA ARG A 71 -8.70 5.01 -3.64
C ARG A 71 -8.72 6.47 -3.20
N GLN A 72 -9.90 7.00 -2.91
CA GLN A 72 -10.04 8.37 -2.35
C GLN A 72 -9.41 8.48 -0.96
N ALA A 73 -9.58 7.47 -0.11
CA ALA A 73 -8.98 7.46 1.23
C ALA A 73 -7.44 7.42 1.18
N VAL A 74 -6.86 6.61 0.29
CA VAL A 74 -5.41 6.51 0.06
C VAL A 74 -4.87 7.84 -0.44
N TYR A 75 -5.53 8.48 -1.41
CA TYR A 75 -5.15 9.81 -1.87
C TYR A 75 -5.16 10.85 -0.75
N MET A 76 -6.20 10.87 0.10
CA MET A 76 -6.25 11.78 1.25
C MET A 76 -5.15 11.50 2.27
N ALA A 77 -4.79 10.22 2.48
CA ALA A 77 -3.69 9.83 3.36
C ALA A 77 -2.33 10.25 2.80
N LEU A 78 -2.08 10.00 1.52
CA LEU A 78 -0.87 10.47 0.81
C LEU A 78 -0.74 11.98 0.85
N ARG A 79 -1.84 12.70 0.58
CA ARG A 79 -1.86 14.17 0.65
C ARG A 79 -1.53 14.69 2.04
N ARG A 80 -1.87 13.97 3.12
CA ARG A 80 -1.47 14.33 4.49
C ARG A 80 0.02 14.12 4.72
N ILE A 81 0.59 13.01 4.21
CA ILE A 81 2.01 12.67 4.36
C ILE A 81 2.88 13.64 3.56
N TRP A 82 2.57 13.82 2.28
CA TRP A 82 3.36 14.65 1.35
C TRP A 82 3.05 16.15 1.44
N ARG A 83 2.12 16.58 2.32
CA ARG A 83 1.76 17.99 2.53
C ARG A 83 2.97 18.89 2.82
N ARG A 84 3.98 18.36 3.50
CA ARG A 84 5.20 19.09 3.86
C ARG A 84 6.26 19.11 2.75
N ALA A 85 6.13 18.24 1.76
CA ALA A 85 7.13 18.00 0.72
C ALA A 85 6.84 18.76 -0.59
N ASN A 86 5.82 19.63 -0.60
CA ASN A 86 5.43 20.44 -1.77
C ASN A 86 5.12 19.61 -3.03
N VAL A 87 4.68 18.37 -2.86
CA VAL A 87 4.28 17.49 -3.96
C VAL A 87 2.95 17.97 -4.54
N SER A 88 2.88 18.02 -5.87
CA SER A 88 1.69 18.48 -6.60
C SER A 88 0.54 17.47 -6.49
N ASP A 89 -0.69 17.97 -6.50
CA ASP A 89 -1.89 17.12 -6.45
C ASP A 89 -1.93 16.09 -7.58
N SER A 90 -1.48 16.49 -8.77
CA SER A 90 -1.38 15.63 -9.95
C SER A 90 -0.43 14.45 -9.74
N ASP A 91 0.70 14.69 -9.07
CA ASP A 91 1.70 13.64 -8.76
C ASP A 91 1.11 12.62 -7.77
N LEU A 92 0.42 13.11 -6.73
CA LEU A 92 -0.29 12.24 -5.77
C LEU A 92 -1.39 11.42 -6.44
N ARG A 93 -2.14 12.01 -7.38
CA ARG A 93 -3.15 11.26 -8.16
C ARG A 93 -2.51 10.23 -9.06
N GLN A 94 -1.38 10.55 -9.68
CA GLN A 94 -0.64 9.62 -10.53
C GLN A 94 -0.15 8.42 -9.70
N ARG A 95 0.50 8.66 -8.56
CA ARG A 95 0.92 7.59 -7.63
C ARG A 95 -0.22 6.67 -7.23
N VAL A 96 -1.38 7.25 -6.90
CA VAL A 96 -2.58 6.48 -6.58
C VAL A 96 -3.10 5.70 -7.79
N ALA A 97 -3.00 6.23 -9.00
CA ALA A 97 -3.34 5.47 -10.19
C ALA A 97 -2.38 4.30 -10.40
N GLU A 98 -1.07 4.54 -10.28
CA GLU A 98 -0.06 3.48 -10.41
C GLU A 98 -0.24 2.36 -9.36
N LEU A 99 -0.67 2.70 -8.15
CA LEU A 99 -0.96 1.72 -7.08
C LEU A 99 -2.18 0.82 -7.39
N PHE A 100 -3.23 1.36 -8.01
CA PHE A 100 -4.50 0.64 -8.20
C PHE A 100 -4.64 0.01 -9.59
N ASP A 101 -4.12 0.70 -10.61
CA ASP A 101 -4.23 0.33 -12.02
C ASP A 101 -2.90 -0.25 -12.57
N GLY A 102 -1.81 -0.19 -11.80
CA GLY A 102 -0.46 -0.57 -12.24
C GLY A 102 0.26 0.58 -12.97
N PRO A 103 1.56 0.43 -13.27
CA PRO A 103 2.29 1.42 -14.06
C PRO A 103 1.60 1.56 -15.42
N ALA A 104 1.27 2.80 -15.81
CA ALA A 104 0.72 3.07 -17.13
C ALA A 104 1.68 2.55 -18.22
N PRO A 105 1.18 1.94 -19.31
CA PRO A 105 2.00 1.41 -20.39
C PRO A 105 2.82 2.49 -21.13
#